data_AF-S4PR70-F1
#
_entry.id   AF-S4PR70-F1
#
_cell.length_a   1.000
_cell.length_b   1.000
_cell.length_c   1.000
_cell.angle_alpha   90.00
_cell.angle_beta   90.00
_cell.angle_gamma   90.00
#
_symmetry.space_group_name_H-M   'P 1'
#
loop_
_entity.id
_entity.type
_entity.pdbx_description
1 polymer ?
#
loop_
_entity_poly.entity_id
_entity_poly.type
_entity_poly.pdbx_seq_one_letter_code
_entity_poly.pdbx_strand_id
1 'polypeptide(L)'
;ECYYAELRAALRRFSLDPDEIYPREDFDYELQKVLPLGLATGMYCLQLTTVEEQDAPPVCKDIAITDFTINPSTLFKKRLNEIVDDFIAMGVI
;
A
#
# COMPACT_ATOMS: atom_id res chain seq x y z
N GLU A 1 3.61 12.30 -3.21
CA GLU A 1 4.59 13.42 -3.20
C GLU A 1 5.52 13.42 -1.99
N CYS A 2 5.03 13.24 -0.76
CA CYS A 2 5.87 13.34 0.45
C CYS A 2 7.03 12.33 0.52
N TYR A 3 6.84 11.07 0.09
CA TYR A 3 7.87 10.03 0.26
C TYR A 3 9.19 10.35 -0.46
N TYR A 4 9.12 10.70 -1.75
CA TYR A 4 10.33 11.03 -2.52
C TYR A 4 11.00 12.31 -1.98
N ALA A 5 10.22 13.29 -1.52
CA ALA A 5 10.77 14.49 -0.88
C ALA A 5 11.57 14.16 0.40
N GLU A 6 11.03 13.30 1.27
CA GLU A 6 11.72 12.85 2.48
C GLU A 6 12.95 11.99 2.17
N LEU A 7 12.89 11.13 1.16
CA LEU A 7 14.04 10.36 0.69
C LEU A 7 15.17 11.29 0.23
N ARG A 8 14.87 12.31 -0.59
CA ARG A 8 15.86 13.32 -1.01
C ARG A 8 16.45 14.07 0.18
N ALA A 9 15.62 14.43 1.16
CA ALA A 9 16.08 15.09 2.39
C ALA A 9 17.03 14.18 3.18
N ALA A 10 16.73 12.88 3.27
CA ALA A 10 17.61 11.90 3.92
C ALA A 10 18.95 11.75 3.19
N LEU A 11 18.95 11.59 1.86
CA LEU A 11 20.18 11.49 1.06
C LEU A 11 21.10 12.71 1.28
N ARG A 12 20.54 13.92 1.30
CA ARG A 12 21.29 15.15 1.57
C ARG A 12 21.90 15.20 2.97
N ARG A 13 21.24 14.65 3.98
CA ARG A 13 21.80 14.55 5.35
C ARG A 13 23.06 13.69 5.40
N PHE A 14 23.23 12.78 4.44
CA PHE A 14 24.43 11.95 4.27
C PHE A 14 25.42 12.53 3.24
N SER A 15 25.25 13.80 2.83
CA SER A 15 26.09 14.45 1.82
C SER A 15 26.07 13.76 0.45
N LEU A 16 24.97 13.08 0.11
CA LEU A 16 24.75 12.48 -1.20
C LEU A 16 23.90 13.42 -2.08
N ASP A 17 24.19 13.46 -3.38
CA ASP A 17 23.34 14.14 -4.35
C ASP A 17 22.17 13.23 -4.75
N PRO A 18 20.93 13.56 -4.37
CA PRO A 18 19.77 12.76 -4.76
C PRO A 18 19.55 12.70 -6.27
N ASP A 19 19.95 13.74 -7.03
CA ASP A 19 19.69 13.81 -8.46
C ASP A 19 20.73 12.98 -9.26
N GLU A 20 21.83 12.58 -8.63
CA GLU A 20 22.79 11.61 -9.17
C GLU A 20 22.50 10.18 -8.70
N ILE A 21 22.19 10.00 -7.40
CA ILE A 21 22.05 8.68 -6.78
C ILE A 21 20.68 8.04 -7.08
N TYR A 22 19.62 8.83 -7.03
CA TYR A 22 18.26 8.33 -7.21
C TYR A 22 17.32 9.42 -7.77
N PRO A 23 17.44 9.71 -9.08
CA PRO A 23 16.64 10.72 -9.78
C PRO A 23 15.13 10.48 -9.66
N ARG A 24 14.35 11.53 -9.94
CA ARG A 24 12.89 11.47 -9.81
C ARG A 24 12.29 10.48 -10.80
N GLU A 25 12.87 10.43 -11.98
CA GLU A 25 12.45 9.61 -13.10
C GLU A 25 12.55 8.12 -12.75
N ASP A 26 13.63 7.72 -12.07
CA ASP A 26 13.82 6.34 -11.61
C ASP A 26 12.80 5.97 -10.53
N PHE A 27 12.55 6.87 -9.57
CA PHE A 27 11.51 6.69 -8.57
C PHE A 27 10.13 6.51 -9.22
N ASP A 28 9.75 7.39 -10.15
CA ASP A 28 8.43 7.32 -10.80
C ASP A 28 8.30 6.04 -11.63
N TYR A 29 9.36 5.62 -12.32
CA TYR A 29 9.41 4.37 -13.08
C TYR A 29 9.24 3.13 -12.19
N GLU A 30 9.96 3.09 -11.07
CA GLU A 30 9.84 1.98 -10.11
C GLU A 30 8.50 1.97 -9.42
N LEU A 31 7.99 3.15 -9.02
CA LEU A 31 6.68 3.30 -8.41
C LEU A 31 5.59 2.73 -9.33
N GLN A 32 5.59 3.10 -10.62
CA GLN A 32 4.67 2.56 -11.62
C GLN A 32 4.71 1.03 -11.71
N LYS A 33 5.88 0.40 -11.56
CA LYS A 33 5.99 -1.06 -11.57
C LYS A 33 5.42 -1.73 -10.32
N VAL A 34 5.57 -1.12 -9.16
CA VAL A 34 5.15 -1.72 -7.88
C VAL A 34 3.73 -1.36 -7.49
N LEU A 35 3.16 -0.27 -8.03
CA LEU A 35 1.79 0.17 -7.73
C LEU A 35 0.76 -0.97 -7.90
N PRO A 36 0.71 -1.75 -9.01
CA PRO A 36 -0.26 -2.84 -9.15
C PRO A 36 -0.19 -3.87 -8.00
N LEU A 37 1.01 -4.20 -7.52
CA LEU A 37 1.19 -5.04 -6.34
C LEU A 37 0.72 -4.35 -5.06
N GLY A 38 0.89 -3.02 -4.98
CA GLY A 38 0.36 -2.17 -3.93
C GLY A 38 -1.17 -2.23 -3.83
N LEU A 39 -1.89 -2.27 -4.96
CA LEU A 39 -3.35 -2.43 -4.95
C LEU A 39 -3.76 -3.78 -4.35
N ALA A 40 -3.13 -4.87 -4.79
CA ALA A 40 -3.37 -6.21 -4.25
C ALA A 40 -3.09 -6.29 -2.75
N THR A 41 -1.98 -5.67 -2.31
CA THR A 41 -1.60 -5.59 -0.90
C THR A 41 -2.60 -4.76 -0.10
N GLY A 42 -3.03 -3.62 -0.63
CA GLY A 42 -4.03 -2.74 -0.01
C GLY A 42 -5.37 -3.45 0.20
N MET A 43 -5.84 -4.21 -0.80
CA MET A 43 -7.04 -5.05 -0.67
C MET A 43 -6.92 -6.05 0.49
N TYR A 44 -5.81 -6.77 0.59
CA TYR A 44 -5.58 -7.75 1.64
C TYR A 44 -5.48 -7.09 3.04
N CYS A 45 -4.66 -6.05 3.17
CA CYS A 45 -4.45 -5.35 4.45
C CYS A 45 -5.72 -4.63 4.93
N LEU A 46 -6.54 -4.08 4.03
CA LEU A 46 -7.82 -3.48 4.40
C LEU A 46 -8.74 -4.49 5.06
N GLN A 47 -8.78 -5.74 4.57
CA GLN A 47 -9.63 -6.78 5.14
C GLN A 47 -9.26 -7.06 6.60
N LEU A 48 -7.96 -7.10 6.90
CA LEU A 48 -7.46 -7.30 8.26
C LEU A 48 -7.71 -6.12 9.21
N THR A 49 -7.68 -4.89 8.67
CA THR A 49 -7.76 -3.66 9.49
C THR A 49 -9.18 -3.13 9.64
N THR A 50 -10.12 -3.61 8.82
CA THR A 50 -11.53 -3.17 8.82
C THR A 50 -12.51 -4.29 9.16
N VAL A 51 -12.01 -5.48 9.51
CA VAL A 51 -12.84 -6.56 10.07
C VAL A 51 -13.39 -6.13 11.43
N GLU A 52 -14.65 -6.46 11.68
CA GLU A 52 -15.27 -6.28 12.98
C GLU A 52 -14.74 -7.34 13.96
N GLU A 53 -14.63 -7.01 15.25
CA GLU A 53 -14.04 -7.92 16.25
C GLU A 53 -14.70 -9.30 16.26
N GLN A 54 -16.03 -9.35 16.13
CA GLN A 54 -16.79 -10.61 16.11
C GLN A 54 -16.51 -11.51 14.90
N ASP A 55 -16.01 -10.94 13.81
CA ASP A 55 -15.74 -11.62 12.54
C ASP A 55 -14.23 -11.87 12.33
N ALA A 56 -13.39 -11.44 13.28
CA ALA A 56 -11.95 -11.58 13.19
C ALA A 56 -11.50 -13.03 13.41
N PRO A 57 -10.59 -13.57 12.57
CA PRO A 57 -10.09 -14.92 12.75
C PRO A 57 -9.22 -15.03 14.01
N PRO A 58 -9.34 -16.12 14.77
CA PRO A 58 -8.53 -16.33 15.97
C PRO A 58 -7.07 -16.57 15.58
N VAL A 59 -6.16 -15.76 16.14
CA VAL A 59 -4.71 -15.95 15.92
C VAL A 59 -4.23 -17.12 16.78
N CYS A 60 -4.14 -18.31 16.18
CA CYS A 60 -3.69 -19.54 16.83
C CYS A 60 -2.54 -20.20 16.03
N LYS A 61 -1.99 -21.32 16.55
CA LYS A 61 -0.86 -22.02 15.91
C LYS A 61 -1.20 -22.61 14.54
N ASP A 62 -2.47 -22.90 14.30
CA ASP A 62 -2.96 -23.55 13.09
C ASP A 62 -3.58 -22.56 12.11
N ILE A 63 -3.37 -21.24 12.31
CA ILE A 63 -3.92 -20.21 11.43
C ILE A 63 -3.34 -20.33 10.00
N ALA A 64 -4.23 -20.30 9.01
CA ALA A 64 -3.92 -20.33 7.59
C ALA A 64 -4.31 -19.01 6.93
N ILE A 65 -3.69 -18.70 5.78
CA ILE A 65 -4.04 -17.51 4.98
C ILE A 65 -5.53 -17.51 4.60
N THR A 66 -6.10 -18.69 4.36
CA THR A 66 -7.52 -18.85 4.02
C THR A 66 -8.46 -18.41 5.15
N ASP A 67 -8.02 -18.41 6.40
CA ASP A 67 -8.84 -18.00 7.55
C ASP A 67 -9.10 -16.49 7.56
N PHE A 68 -8.31 -15.72 6.79
CA PHE A 68 -8.53 -14.29 6.56
C PHE A 68 -9.50 -13.99 5.41
N THR A 69 -10.13 -15.03 4.83
CA THR A 69 -11.22 -14.87 3.85
C THR A 69 -12.51 -14.49 4.58
N ILE A 70 -12.54 -13.26 5.10
CA ILE A 70 -13.62 -12.73 5.93
C ILE A 70 -14.63 -11.99 5.06
N ASN A 71 -15.90 -11.99 5.44
CA ASN A 71 -16.90 -11.21 4.73
C ASN A 71 -16.55 -9.71 4.76
N PRO A 72 -16.55 -9.01 3.61
CA PRO A 72 -16.15 -7.61 3.57
C PRO A 72 -17.12 -6.72 4.36
N SER A 73 -16.62 -6.01 5.36
CA SER A 73 -17.40 -5.06 6.16
C SER A 73 -17.85 -3.85 5.33
N THR A 74 -18.80 -3.08 5.85
CA THR A 74 -19.21 -1.81 5.21
C THR A 74 -18.03 -0.83 5.13
N LEU A 75 -17.17 -0.81 6.16
CA LEU A 75 -15.97 0.01 6.18
C LEU A 75 -14.95 -0.44 5.13
N PHE A 76 -14.73 -1.75 4.99
CA PHE A 76 -13.88 -2.32 3.93
C PHE A 76 -14.29 -1.80 2.55
N LYS A 77 -15.58 -1.94 2.20
CA LYS A 77 -16.09 -1.55 0.88
C LYS A 77 -15.86 -0.07 0.62
N LYS A 78 -16.11 0.79 1.61
CA LYS A 78 -15.85 2.22 1.50
C LYS A 78 -14.37 2.50 1.23
N ARG A 79 -13.47 1.96 2.06
CA ARG A 79 -12.02 2.20 1.95
C ARG A 79 -11.42 1.62 0.67
N LEU A 80 -11.92 0.47 0.22
CA LEU A 80 -11.47 -0.11 -1.04
C LEU A 80 -11.80 0.79 -2.23
N ASN A 81 -13.01 1.36 -2.28
CA ASN A 81 -13.36 2.29 -3.35
C ASN A 81 -12.46 3.54 -3.34
N GLU A 82 -12.16 4.10 -2.15
CA GLU A 82 -11.23 5.23 -2.02
C GLU A 82 -9.83 4.88 -2.59
N ILE A 83 -9.30 3.69 -2.28
CA ILE A 83 -8.02 3.22 -2.86
C ILE A 83 -8.13 3.04 -4.38
N VAL A 84 -9.21 2.43 -4.88
CA VAL A 84 -9.40 2.21 -6.31
C VAL A 84 -9.47 3.55 -7.06
N ASP A 85 -10.19 4.53 -6.52
CA ASP A 85 -10.29 5.88 -7.09
C ASP A 85 -8.92 6.56 -7.17
N ASP A 86 -8.10 6.45 -6.12
CA ASP A 86 -6.72 6.97 -6.11
C ASP A 86 -5.87 6.29 -7.19
N PHE A 87 -5.99 4.98 -7.36
CA PHE A 87 -5.24 4.21 -8.35
C PHE A 87 -5.63 4.53 -9.79
N ILE A 88 -6.92 4.81 -10.04
CA ILE A 88 -7.41 5.34 -11.32
C ILE A 88 -6.82 6.74 -11.56
N ALA A 89 -6.85 7.62 -10.56
CA ALA A 89 -6.29 8.97 -10.67
C ALA A 89 -4.77 8.96 -10.94
N MET A 90 -4.06 7.95 -10.43
CA MET A 90 -2.63 7.71 -10.70
C MET A 90 -2.36 7.02 -12.05
N GLY A 91 -3.41 6.63 -12.80
CA GLY A 91 -3.29 5.98 -14.11
C GLY A 91 -2.76 4.55 -14.05
N VAL A 92 -2.90 3.87 -12.91
CA VAL A 92 -2.41 2.49 -12.70
C VAL A 92 -3.40 1.47 -13.29
N ILE A 93 -4.70 1.76 -13.17
CA ILE A 93 -5.82 0.97 -13.69
C ILE A 93 -6.85 1.86 -14.37
#